data_AF-A0AAP6EK53-F1
#
_entry.id   AF-A0AAP6EK53-F1
#
_cell.length_a   1.000
_cell.length_b   1.000
_cell.length_c   1.000
_cell.angle_alpha   90.00
_cell.angle_beta   90.00
_cell.angle_gamma   90.00
#
_symmetry.space_group_name_H-M   'P 1'
#
loop_
_entity.id
_entity.type
_entity.pdbx_description
1 polymer ?
#
loop_
_entity_poly.entity_id
_entity_poly.type
_entity_poly.pdbx_seq_one_letter_code
_entity_poly.pdbx_strand_id
1 'polypeptide(L)'
;MTNTDHDLRHDLHRLLTSCQDLADRHAAALAPYLDTDGSVRQDSYRDWEDERITAAIEASDHLGTVITHLTRLLTPTTLQTYTMTFAGLERRDGHKPTSFLVDAAGYDDARRTVQQLPGFREWHDAHDGTGIEFVPSESHPGVRFPGHVVDLRPEQTPPSPQRTPQPPAPPQPAAPGRHSR
;
A
#
# COMPACT_ATOMS: atom_id res chain seq x y z
N MET A 1 13.66 -1.38 -3.95
CA MET A 1 12.51 -1.09 -3.07
C MET A 1 11.48 -0.38 -3.92
N THR A 2 10.28 -0.94 -4.02
CA THR A 2 9.18 -0.37 -4.80
C THR A 2 8.55 0.79 -4.00
N ASN A 3 7.98 1.79 -4.70
CA ASN A 3 7.41 3.00 -4.10
C ASN A 3 6.36 2.71 -3.01
N THR A 4 5.67 1.58 -3.13
CA THR A 4 4.72 1.02 -2.14
C THR A 4 5.34 0.75 -0.77
N ASP A 5 6.60 0.31 -0.73
CA ASP A 5 7.32 0.02 0.51
C ASP A 5 7.75 1.31 1.23
N HIS A 6 7.95 2.40 0.47
CA HIS A 6 8.20 3.74 1.01
C HIS A 6 6.93 4.35 1.60
N ASP A 7 5.80 4.27 0.89
CA ASP A 7 4.50 4.76 1.35
C ASP A 7 4.04 4.04 2.63
N LEU A 8 4.17 2.70 2.67
CA LEU A 8 3.85 1.92 3.87
C LEU A 8 4.71 2.32 5.06
N ARG A 9 6.02 2.46 4.86
CA ARG A 9 6.95 2.87 5.91
C ARG A 9 6.62 4.27 6.44
N HIS A 10 6.27 5.18 5.54
CA HIS A 10 5.85 6.54 5.91
C HIS A 10 4.57 6.53 6.75
N ASP A 11 3.57 5.75 6.35
CA ASP A 11 2.32 5.62 7.11
C ASP A 11 2.53 4.96 8.48
N LEU A 12 3.40 3.96 8.58
CA LEU A 12 3.78 3.34 9.86
C LEU A 12 4.54 4.33 10.76
N HIS A 13 5.46 5.13 10.22
CA HIS A 13 6.14 6.17 11.00
C HIS A 13 5.18 7.24 11.50
N ARG A 14 4.20 7.65 10.67
CA ARG A 14 3.16 8.58 11.09
C ARG A 14 2.35 8.02 12.25
N LEU A 15 2.00 6.73 12.19
CA LEU A 15 1.26 6.07 13.28
C LEU A 15 2.08 5.99 14.57
N LEU A 16 3.35 5.61 14.47
CA LEU A 16 4.26 5.57 15.61
C LEU A 16 4.40 6.95 16.28
N THR A 17 4.59 8.00 15.46
CA THR A 17 4.70 9.38 15.94
C THR A 17 3.43 9.78 16.69
N SER A 18 2.25 9.46 16.14
CA SER A 18 0.98 9.75 16.80
C SER A 18 0.84 9.07 18.17
N CYS A 19 1.31 7.83 18.31
CA CYS A 19 1.31 7.12 19.60
C CYS A 19 2.28 7.75 20.60
N GLN A 20 3.46 8.18 20.13
CA GLN A 20 4.46 8.85 20.95
C GLN A 20 3.96 10.21 21.44
N ASP A 21 3.38 11.02 20.55
CA ASP A 21 2.78 12.31 20.90
C ASP A 21 1.69 12.17 21.96
N LEU A 22 0.86 11.12 21.88
CA LEU A 22 -0.15 10.83 22.90
C LEU A 22 0.49 10.47 24.25
N ALA A 23 1.48 9.57 24.23
CA ALA A 23 2.19 9.15 25.44
C ALA A 23 2.88 10.34 26.13
N ASP A 24 3.54 11.20 25.36
CA ASP A 24 4.22 12.39 25.86
C ASP A 24 3.23 13.39 26.47
N ARG A 25 2.08 13.61 25.82
CA ARG A 25 1.01 14.46 26.38
C ARG A 25 0.46 13.91 27.70
N HIS A 26 0.21 12.60 27.78
CA HIS A 26 -0.28 11.98 29.02
C HIS A 26 0.76 12.03 30.13
N ALA A 27 2.03 11.80 29.82
CA ALA A 27 3.12 11.96 30.78
C ALA A 27 3.23 13.40 31.27
N ALA A 28 3.15 14.38 30.37
CA ALA A 28 3.18 15.80 30.72
C ALA A 28 1.97 16.23 31.55
N ALA A 29 0.78 15.67 31.30
CA ALA A 29 -0.42 15.93 32.08
C ALA A 29 -0.33 15.38 33.52
N LEU A 30 0.32 14.22 33.70
CA LEU A 30 0.48 13.59 35.01
C LEU A 30 1.67 14.12 35.81
N ALA A 31 2.69 14.66 35.14
CA ALA A 31 3.93 15.15 35.77
C ALA A 31 3.71 16.15 36.94
N PRO A 32 2.76 17.11 36.88
CA PRO A 32 2.55 18.06 37.97
C PRO A 32 2.13 17.41 39.29
N TYR A 33 1.55 16.21 39.26
CA TYR A 33 1.06 15.50 40.44
C TYR A 33 2.12 14.61 41.09
N LEU A 34 3.28 14.47 40.46
CA LEU A 34 4.38 13.65 40.96
C LEU A 34 5.32 14.47 41.85
N ASP A 35 5.92 13.82 42.84
CA ASP A 35 7.03 14.34 43.62
C ASP A 35 8.38 14.04 42.95
N THR A 36 9.47 14.42 43.62
CA THR A 36 10.85 14.21 43.13
C THR A 36 11.22 12.74 42.96
N ASP A 37 10.51 11.84 43.62
CA ASP A 37 10.74 10.39 43.56
C ASP A 37 9.82 9.71 42.52
N GLY A 38 8.98 10.49 41.81
CA GLY A 38 8.01 10.01 40.85
C GLY A 38 6.75 9.40 41.48
N SER A 39 6.55 9.60 42.79
CA SER A 39 5.35 9.17 43.50
C SER A 39 4.27 10.24 43.44
N VAL A 40 3.01 9.84 43.50
CA VAL A 40 1.88 10.79 43.49
C VAL A 40 1.83 11.52 44.83
N ARG A 41 1.81 12.85 44.80
CA ARG A 41 1.68 13.68 46.00
C ARG A 41 0.34 13.42 46.68
N GLN A 42 0.37 13.16 47.99
CA GLN A 42 -0.83 12.73 48.74
C GLN A 42 -1.97 13.76 48.71
N ASP A 43 -1.63 15.05 48.70
CA ASP A 43 -2.58 16.17 48.62
C ASP A 43 -3.26 16.29 47.24
N SER A 44 -2.68 15.66 46.22
CA SER A 44 -3.08 15.79 44.82
C SER A 44 -3.59 14.47 44.22
N TYR A 45 -3.72 13.41 45.03
CA TYR A 45 -4.06 12.07 44.56
C TYR A 45 -5.39 11.99 43.82
N ARG A 46 -6.40 12.72 44.29
CA ARG A 46 -7.73 12.74 43.66
C ARG A 46 -7.67 13.34 42.26
N ASP A 47 -7.01 14.49 42.13
CA ASP A 47 -6.87 15.20 40.86
C ASP A 47 -6.00 14.39 39.88
N TRP A 48 -4.95 13.73 40.39
CA TRP A 48 -4.15 12.79 39.60
C TRP A 48 -4.97 11.61 39.08
N GLU A 49 -5.85 11.03 39.90
CA GLU A 49 -6.69 9.91 39.51
C GLU A 49 -7.71 10.33 38.43
N ASP A 50 -8.31 11.51 38.55
CA ASP A 50 -9.23 12.07 37.54
C ASP A 50 -8.50 12.33 36.21
N GLU A 51 -7.29 12.88 36.25
CA GLU A 51 -6.45 13.09 35.06
C GLU A 51 -6.04 11.75 34.43
N ARG A 52 -5.65 10.77 35.25
CA ARG A 52 -5.28 9.42 34.80
C ARG A 52 -6.45 8.72 34.12
N ILE A 53 -7.67 8.84 34.65
CA ILE A 53 -8.87 8.28 34.03
C ILE A 53 -9.13 8.95 32.68
N THR A 54 -9.00 10.27 32.60
CA THR A 54 -9.15 11.03 31.35
C THR A 54 -8.14 10.56 30.29
N ALA A 55 -6.87 10.44 30.68
CA ALA A 55 -5.82 9.91 29.81
C ALA A 55 -6.11 8.47 29.35
N ALA A 56 -6.60 7.61 30.24
CA ALA A 56 -6.94 6.23 29.91
C ALA A 56 -8.09 6.13 28.90
N ILE A 57 -9.11 6.99 29.02
CA ILE A 57 -10.21 7.07 28.05
C ILE A 57 -9.67 7.51 26.69
N GLU A 58 -8.88 8.58 26.63
CA GLU A 58 -8.28 9.06 25.38
C GLU A 58 -7.38 7.98 24.73
N ALA A 59 -6.59 7.26 25.54
CA ALA A 59 -5.76 6.16 25.05
C ALA A 59 -6.58 5.01 24.46
N SER A 60 -7.71 4.67 25.08
CA SER A 60 -8.65 3.67 24.56
C SER A 60 -9.24 4.09 23.21
N ASP A 61 -9.68 5.35 23.09
CA ASP A 61 -10.23 5.87 21.83
C ASP A 61 -9.15 5.94 20.73
N HIS A 62 -7.94 6.33 21.11
CA HIS A 62 -6.81 6.37 20.18
C HIS A 62 -6.43 4.97 19.69
N LEU A 63 -6.45 3.95 20.56
CA LEU A 63 -6.20 2.56 20.18
C LEU A 63 -7.19 2.10 19.11
N GLY A 64 -8.47 2.48 19.21
CA GLY A 64 -9.46 2.23 18.17
C GLY A 64 -9.04 2.81 16.81
N THR A 65 -8.58 4.06 16.80
CA THR A 65 -8.08 4.73 15.59
C THR A 65 -6.85 4.03 15.00
N VAL A 66 -5.90 3.63 15.86
CA VAL A 66 -4.69 2.89 15.46
C VAL A 66 -5.07 1.55 14.80
N ILE A 67 -5.97 0.80 15.42
CA ILE A 67 -6.46 -0.48 14.87
C ILE A 67 -7.13 -0.27 13.51
N THR A 68 -7.99 0.75 13.37
CA THR A 68 -8.62 1.08 12.08
C THR A 68 -7.58 1.39 11.00
N HIS A 69 -6.56 2.18 11.31
CA HIS A 69 -5.49 2.49 10.35
C HIS A 69 -4.66 1.26 9.98
N LEU A 70 -4.24 0.44 10.95
CA LEU A 70 -3.50 -0.79 10.67
C LEU A 70 -4.34 -1.77 9.85
N THR A 71 -5.63 -1.90 10.17
CA THR A 71 -6.55 -2.76 9.40
C THR A 71 -6.61 -2.30 7.95
N ARG A 72 -6.73 -0.99 7.69
CA ARG A 72 -6.72 -0.45 6.34
C ARG A 72 -5.40 -0.73 5.60
N LEU A 73 -4.26 -0.57 6.28
CA LEU A 73 -2.94 -0.81 5.68
C LEU A 73 -2.69 -2.30 5.36
N LEU A 74 -3.26 -3.20 6.17
CA LEU A 74 -3.03 -4.64 6.08
C LEU A 74 -4.12 -5.41 5.36
N THR A 75 -5.27 -4.78 5.06
CA THR A 75 -6.34 -5.42 4.30
C THR A 75 -5.83 -5.70 2.89
N PRO A 76 -5.78 -6.97 2.44
CA PRO A 76 -5.36 -7.30 1.09
C PRO A 76 -6.27 -6.59 0.10
N THR A 77 -5.72 -5.66 -0.68
CA THR A 77 -6.53 -4.94 -1.64
C THR A 77 -6.85 -5.87 -2.81
N THR A 78 -8.14 -6.16 -3.02
CA THR A 78 -8.57 -6.88 -4.20
C THR A 78 -8.27 -6.03 -5.41
N LEU A 79 -7.31 -6.46 -6.23
CA LEU A 79 -7.00 -5.78 -7.47
C LEU A 79 -8.20 -5.89 -8.40
N GLN A 80 -8.59 -4.76 -8.98
CA GLN A 80 -9.63 -4.67 -10.00
C GLN A 80 -9.01 -4.06 -11.24
N THR A 81 -9.50 -4.46 -12.42
CA THR A 81 -9.06 -3.85 -13.66
C THR A 81 -9.63 -2.45 -13.81
N TYR A 82 -8.80 -1.52 -14.25
CA TYR A 82 -9.13 -0.14 -14.58
C TYR A 82 -8.66 0.20 -15.99
N THR A 83 -9.46 1.01 -16.70
CA THR A 83 -9.05 1.68 -17.93
C THR A 83 -8.60 3.09 -17.60
N MET A 84 -7.32 3.39 -17.84
CA MET A 84 -6.72 4.72 -17.65
C MET A 84 -6.41 5.36 -19.01
N THR A 85 -7.00 6.51 -19.29
CA THR A 85 -6.95 7.18 -20.60
C THR A 85 -6.11 8.44 -20.54
N PHE A 86 -5.22 8.58 -21.53
CA PHE A 86 -4.33 9.71 -21.69
C PHE A 86 -4.42 10.23 -23.14
N ALA A 87 -4.36 11.55 -23.28
CA ALA A 87 -4.35 12.23 -24.57
C ALA A 87 -2.99 12.91 -24.75
N GLY A 88 -2.27 12.59 -25.83
CA GLY A 88 -1.12 13.39 -26.27
C GLY A 88 -1.56 14.67 -27.00
N LEU A 89 -0.58 15.43 -27.51
CA LEU A 89 -0.80 16.60 -28.36
C LEU A 89 -1.68 16.31 -29.59
N GLU A 90 -1.80 15.05 -29.98
CA GLU A 90 -2.58 14.52 -31.11
C GLU A 90 -4.08 14.83 -31.04
N ARG A 91 -4.62 15.21 -29.86
CA ARG A 91 -6.00 15.70 -29.73
C ARG A 91 -6.22 17.00 -30.53
N ARG A 92 -5.15 17.77 -30.81
CA ARG A 92 -5.18 18.94 -31.71
C ARG A 92 -5.39 18.56 -33.18
N ASP A 93 -5.01 17.34 -33.57
CA ASP A 93 -5.11 16.81 -34.93
C ASP A 93 -6.28 15.81 -35.10
N GLY A 94 -7.14 15.68 -34.09
CA GLY A 94 -8.33 14.82 -34.13
C GLY A 94 -8.08 13.33 -33.84
N HIS A 95 -6.90 12.95 -33.35
CA HIS A 95 -6.62 11.58 -32.93
C HIS A 95 -7.36 11.22 -31.64
N LYS A 96 -7.75 9.94 -31.53
CA LYS A 96 -8.42 9.40 -30.34
C LYS A 96 -7.40 9.22 -29.21
N PRO A 97 -7.78 9.51 -27.95
CA PRO A 97 -6.91 9.28 -26.81
C PRO A 97 -6.58 7.78 -26.65
N THR A 98 -5.46 7.50 -26.01
CA THR A 98 -4.97 6.14 -25.78
C THR A 98 -5.39 5.68 -24.39
N SER A 99 -5.96 4.48 -24.32
CA SER A 99 -6.43 3.87 -23.07
C SER A 99 -5.57 2.68 -22.69
N PHE A 100 -5.22 2.57 -21.41
CA PHE A 100 -4.38 1.52 -20.86
C PHE A 100 -5.14 0.71 -19.81
N LEU A 101 -5.06 -0.61 -19.88
CA LEU A 101 -5.60 -1.50 -18.84
C LEU A 101 -4.54 -1.81 -17.80
N VAL A 102 -4.91 -1.64 -16.54
CA VAL A 102 -4.08 -2.01 -15.37
C VAL A 102 -4.96 -2.59 -14.27
N ASP A 103 -4.42 -3.51 -13.50
CA ASP A 103 -5.03 -4.03 -12.28
C ASP A 103 -4.52 -3.21 -11.08
N ALA A 104 -5.43 -2.63 -10.29
CA ALA A 104 -5.08 -1.73 -9.21
C ALA A 104 -6.06 -1.84 -8.04
N ALA A 105 -5.63 -1.36 -6.87
CA ALA A 105 -6.43 -1.29 -5.65
C ALA A 105 -7.59 -0.28 -5.72
N GLY A 106 -7.48 0.69 -6.61
CA GLY A 106 -8.34 1.87 -6.68
C GLY A 106 -8.01 2.71 -7.90
N TYR A 107 -8.85 3.71 -8.18
CA TYR A 107 -8.67 4.57 -9.35
C TYR A 107 -7.38 5.40 -9.31
N ASP A 108 -7.06 6.00 -8.16
CA ASP A 108 -5.82 6.77 -7.98
C ASP A 108 -4.57 5.87 -8.07
N ASP A 109 -4.69 4.66 -7.52
CA ASP A 109 -3.65 3.63 -7.61
C ASP A 109 -3.45 3.16 -9.06
N ALA A 110 -4.52 3.01 -9.83
CA ALA A 110 -4.46 2.70 -11.26
C ALA A 110 -3.70 3.78 -12.03
N ARG A 111 -3.99 5.07 -11.76
CA ARG A 111 -3.30 6.21 -12.38
C ARG A 111 -1.82 6.24 -12.02
N ARG A 112 -1.46 5.94 -10.76
CA ARG A 112 -0.07 5.86 -10.36
C ARG A 112 0.63 4.66 -11.00
N THR A 113 -0.03 3.51 -10.99
CA THR A 113 0.52 2.25 -11.48
C THR A 113 0.81 2.30 -12.97
N VAL A 114 -0.14 2.77 -13.79
CA VAL A 114 0.06 2.88 -15.24
C VAL A 114 1.30 3.73 -15.58
N GLN A 115 1.54 4.84 -14.87
CA GLN A 115 2.69 5.72 -15.10
C GLN A 115 4.05 5.10 -14.76
N GLN A 116 4.06 4.00 -14.00
CA GLN A 116 5.28 3.28 -13.62
C GLN A 116 5.60 2.13 -14.57
N LEU A 117 4.67 1.74 -15.44
CA LEU A 117 4.82 0.58 -16.31
C LEU A 117 5.68 0.92 -17.55
N PRO A 118 6.59 0.01 -17.97
CA PRO A 118 7.41 0.18 -19.16
C PRO A 118 6.61 0.56 -20.41
N GLY A 119 5.52 -0.14 -20.72
CA GLY A 119 4.74 0.13 -21.94
C GLY A 119 4.09 1.51 -21.95
N PHE A 120 3.72 2.05 -20.78
CA PHE A 120 3.28 3.43 -20.69
C PHE A 120 4.42 4.42 -20.93
N ARG A 121 5.61 4.16 -20.37
CA ARG A 121 6.78 5.03 -20.55
C ARG A 121 7.24 5.05 -22.00
N GLU A 122 7.25 3.90 -22.68
CA GLU A 122 7.55 3.82 -24.11
C GLU A 122 6.56 4.64 -24.94
N TRP A 123 5.25 4.51 -24.65
CA TRP A 123 4.24 5.35 -25.27
C TRP A 123 4.44 6.83 -24.96
N HIS A 124 4.70 7.17 -23.70
CA HIS A 124 4.91 8.54 -23.24
C HIS A 124 6.11 9.20 -23.93
N ASP A 125 7.24 8.48 -24.03
CA ASP A 125 8.47 8.96 -24.64
C ASP A 125 8.33 9.10 -26.17
N ALA A 126 7.56 8.22 -26.82
CA ALA A 126 7.24 8.33 -28.25
C ALA A 126 6.41 9.58 -28.60
N HIS A 127 5.76 10.20 -27.61
CA HIS A 127 5.01 11.45 -27.76
C HIS A 127 5.76 12.65 -27.13
N ASP A 128 7.11 12.56 -27.07
CA ASP A 128 8.02 13.58 -26.53
C ASP A 128 7.73 14.02 -25.07
N GLY A 129 6.90 13.27 -24.33
CA GLY A 129 6.51 13.55 -22.94
C GLY A 129 5.84 14.90 -22.67
N THR A 130 5.70 15.77 -23.68
CA THR A 130 5.16 17.12 -23.55
C THR A 130 3.72 17.16 -24.03
N GLY A 131 2.82 17.67 -23.19
CA GLY A 131 1.40 17.79 -23.54
C GLY A 131 0.59 16.49 -23.47
N ILE A 132 1.07 15.50 -22.70
CA ILE A 132 0.24 14.34 -22.31
C ILE A 132 -0.67 14.76 -21.15
N GLU A 133 -1.97 14.70 -21.36
CA GLU A 133 -3.00 15.01 -20.38
C GLU A 133 -3.75 13.73 -19.98
N PHE A 134 -3.91 13.52 -18.68
CA PHE A 134 -4.80 12.48 -18.17
C PHE A 134 -6.27 12.89 -18.43
N VAL A 135 -7.10 11.97 -18.91
CA VAL A 135 -8.51 12.24 -19.24
C VAL A 135 -9.43 11.49 -18.27
N PRO A 136 -9.83 12.12 -17.14
CA PRO A 136 -10.65 11.46 -16.12
C PRO A 136 -12.01 11.01 -16.63
N SER A 137 -12.63 11.79 -17.52
CA SER A 137 -13.96 11.51 -18.06
C SER A 137 -14.03 10.26 -18.94
N GLU A 138 -12.88 9.79 -19.44
CA GLU A 138 -12.76 8.60 -20.29
C GLU A 138 -12.11 7.42 -19.55
N SER A 139 -11.61 7.65 -18.33
CA SER A 139 -10.98 6.66 -17.47
C SER A 139 -12.00 6.11 -16.46
N HIS A 140 -12.07 4.79 -16.29
CA HIS A 140 -13.11 4.15 -15.47
C HIS A 140 -12.69 2.77 -14.95
N PRO A 141 -13.37 2.23 -13.92
CA PRO A 141 -13.23 0.83 -13.54
C PRO A 141 -13.75 -0.11 -14.66
N GLY A 142 -13.09 -1.25 -14.83
CA GLY A 142 -13.40 -2.26 -15.84
C GLY A 142 -12.93 -1.92 -17.26
N VAL A 143 -13.23 -2.80 -18.21
CA VAL A 143 -12.64 -2.81 -19.58
C VAL A 143 -13.49 -2.08 -20.63
N ARG A 144 -14.59 -1.42 -20.23
CA ARG A 144 -15.60 -0.88 -21.16
C ARG A 144 -15.18 0.41 -21.88
N PHE A 145 -14.32 0.32 -22.90
CA PHE A 145 -14.04 1.45 -23.80
C PHE A 145 -14.17 1.06 -25.28
N PRO A 146 -15.01 1.76 -26.08
CA PRO A 146 -15.04 1.59 -27.53
C PRO A 146 -13.87 2.37 -28.17
N GLY A 147 -12.67 1.78 -28.22
CA GLY A 147 -11.48 2.41 -28.79
C GLY A 147 -10.24 1.52 -28.81
N HIS A 148 -9.08 2.10 -29.17
CA HIS A 148 -7.80 1.41 -29.06
C HIS A 148 -7.39 1.33 -27.59
N VAL A 149 -7.10 0.12 -27.12
CA VAL A 149 -6.76 -0.16 -25.73
C VAL A 149 -5.49 -0.97 -25.69
N VAL A 150 -4.51 -0.52 -24.90
CA VAL A 150 -3.24 -1.21 -24.64
C VAL A 150 -3.35 -1.92 -23.31
N ASP A 151 -3.14 -3.25 -23.29
CA ASP A 151 -3.21 -4.03 -22.05
C ASP A 151 -1.84 -4.12 -21.40
N LEU A 152 -1.64 -3.39 -20.29
CA LEU A 152 -0.38 -3.38 -19.53
C LEU A 152 -0.41 -4.30 -18.32
N ARG A 153 -1.51 -5.01 -18.07
CA ARG A 153 -1.61 -5.97 -16.95
C ARG A 153 -0.54 -7.06 -16.95
N PRO A 154 -0.10 -7.61 -18.11
CA PRO A 154 1.01 -8.55 -18.14
C PRO A 154 2.31 -8.02 -17.53
N GLU A 155 2.55 -6.70 -17.60
CA GLU A 155 3.74 -6.05 -17.05
C GLU A 155 3.70 -5.91 -15.52
N GLN A 156 2.53 -6.06 -14.92
CA GLN A 156 2.33 -5.98 -13.46
C GLN A 156 2.63 -7.30 -12.76
N THR A 157 2.68 -8.41 -13.50
CA THR A 157 3.06 -9.71 -12.95
C THR A 157 4.58 -9.78 -12.94
N PRO A 158 5.24 -9.92 -11.77
CA PRO A 158 6.67 -10.14 -11.75
C PRO A 158 6.99 -11.40 -12.58
N PRO A 159 8.10 -11.42 -13.35
CA PRO A 159 8.47 -12.60 -14.09
C PRO A 159 8.56 -13.77 -13.10
N SER A 160 7.78 -14.82 -13.35
CA SER A 160 7.85 -16.05 -12.57
C SER A 160 9.33 -16.45 -12.46
N PRO A 161 9.86 -16.74 -11.26
CA PRO A 161 11.22 -17.22 -11.14
C PRO A 161 11.32 -18.45 -12.03
N GLN A 162 12.16 -18.36 -13.07
CA GLN A 162 12.41 -19.49 -13.96
C GLN A 162 12.79 -20.66 -13.07
N ARG A 163 11.98 -21.73 -13.10
CA ARG A 163 12.38 -23.00 -12.50
C ARG A 163 13.70 -23.38 -13.13
N THR A 164 14.80 -23.23 -12.39
CA THR A 164 16.06 -23.89 -12.72
C THR A 164 15.74 -25.36 -12.99
N PRO A 165 16.19 -25.95 -14.11
CA PRO A 165 15.98 -27.36 -14.40
C PRO A 165 16.41 -28.17 -13.19
N GLN A 166 15.46 -28.88 -12.57
CA GLN A 166 15.75 -29.76 -11.45
C GLN A 166 16.72 -30.84 -11.97
N PRO A 167 17.91 -31.00 -11.36
CA PRO A 167 18.83 -32.06 -11.73
C PRO A 167 18.11 -33.41 -11.67
N PRO A 168 18.41 -34.35 -12.58
CA PRO A 168 17.81 -35.68 -12.56
C PRO A 168 18.04 -36.33 -11.19
N ALA A 169 16.96 -36.88 -10.62
CA ALA A 169 17.01 -37.54 -9.32
C ALA A 169 18.06 -38.67 -9.34
N PRO A 170 18.88 -38.83 -8.28
CA PRO A 170 19.81 -39.94 -8.20
C PRO A 170 19.05 -41.27 -8.20
N PRO A 171 19.62 -42.33 -8.81
CA PRO A 171 18.98 -43.64 -8.88
C PRO A 171 18.72 -44.18 -7.47
N GLN A 172 17.46 -44.55 -7.20
CA GLN A 172 17.09 -45.17 -5.94
C GLN A 172 17.77 -46.55 -5.81
N PRO A 173 18.35 -46.90 -4.65
CA PRO A 173 18.84 -48.25 -4.39
C PRO A 173 17.72 -49.27 -4.50
N ALA A 174 17.96 -50.35 -5.25
CA ALA A 174 17.03 -51.47 -5.33
C ALA A 174 16.77 -52.05 -3.93
N ALA A 175 15.49 -52.16 -3.57
CA ALA A 175 15.08 -52.80 -2.32
C ALA A 175 15.59 -54.26 -2.28
N PRO A 176 16.17 -54.74 -1.16
CA PRO A 176 16.61 -56.11 -1.05
C PRO A 176 15.39 -57.05 -1.13
N GLY A 177 15.47 -57.99 -2.07
CA GLY A 177 14.44 -59.00 -2.29
C GLY A 177 14.18 -59.81 -1.02
N ARG A 178 12.92 -59.84 -0.59
CA ARG A 178 12.44 -60.80 0.41
C ARG A 178 12.54 -62.20 -0.19
N HIS A 179 13.40 -63.02 0.40
CA HIS A 179 13.36 -64.47 0.21
C HIS A 179 12.13 -65.03 0.92
N SER A 180 11.17 -65.56 0.14
CA SER A 180 10.18 -66.50 0.64
C SER A 180 10.66 -67.92 0.32
N ARG A 181 10.78 -68.74 1.37
CA ARG A 181 10.71 -70.21 1.30
C ARG A 181 9.25 -70.62 1.42
#